data_AF-A0A2S2NXZ2-F1
#
_entry.id   AF-A0A2S2NXZ2-F1
#
_cell.length_a   1.000
_cell.length_b   1.000
_cell.length_c   1.000
_cell.angle_alpha   90.00
_cell.angle_beta   90.00
_cell.angle_gamma   90.00
#
_symmetry.space_group_name_H-M   'P 1'
#
loop_
_entity.id
_entity.type
_entity.pdbx_description
1 polymer ?
#
loop_
_entity_poly.entity_id
_entity_poly.type
_entity_poly.pdbx_seq_one_letter_code
_entity_poly.pdbx_strand_id
1 'polypeptide(L)'
;MSLNCVVCSSHFAELDVPIKCDSCSGTFHTKCAGLSITEIKCLSLKNRLLKFFCSTCEQGLKELPELKLLIKKLLVEVEGFKNYNVQNIMKYVTNSEFVVRCSYCS
;
A
#
# COMPACT_ATOMS: atom_id res chain seq x y z
N MET A 1 21.79 -6.29 -13.72
CA MET A 1 21.02 -5.14 -14.24
C MET A 1 20.11 -5.72 -15.31
N SER A 2 18.79 -5.63 -15.17
CA SER A 2 17.87 -6.25 -16.14
C SER A 2 18.02 -5.56 -17.50
N LEU A 3 18.25 -6.35 -18.55
CA LEU A 3 18.38 -5.88 -19.93
C LEU A 3 17.02 -5.88 -20.65
N ASN A 4 15.92 -6.01 -19.91
CA ASN A 4 14.59 -6.21 -20.45
C ASN A 4 13.67 -5.10 -20.00
N CYS A 5 12.76 -4.71 -20.88
CA CYS A 5 11.67 -3.81 -20.55
C CYS A 5 10.69 -4.49 -19.59
N VAL A 6 10.31 -3.80 -18.51
CA VAL A 6 9.38 -4.34 -17.50
C VAL A 6 7.98 -4.59 -18.07
N VAL A 7 7.57 -3.86 -19.11
CA VAL A 7 6.21 -3.96 -19.69
C VAL A 7 6.08 -5.10 -20.69
N CYS A 8 7.03 -5.20 -21.64
CA CYS A 8 6.93 -6.16 -22.73
C CYS A 8 7.88 -7.35 -22.60
N SER A 9 8.71 -7.37 -21.55
CA SER A 9 9.72 -8.40 -21.27
C SER A 9 10.78 -8.60 -22.37
N SER A 10 10.75 -7.79 -23.43
CA SER A 10 11.71 -7.84 -24.54
C SER A 10 13.01 -7.13 -24.18
N HIS A 11 14.11 -7.59 -24.78
CA HIS A 11 15.41 -6.95 -24.66
C HIS A 11 15.44 -5.57 -25.32
N PHE A 12 16.24 -4.68 -24.75
CA PHE A 12 16.59 -3.40 -25.38
C PHE A 12 17.50 -3.63 -26.59
N ALA A 13 17.25 -2.90 -27.67
CA ALA A 13 18.18 -2.84 -28.80
C ALA A 13 19.46 -2.08 -28.39
N GLU A 14 20.55 -2.28 -29.14
CA GLU A 14 21.87 -1.71 -28.83
C GLU A 14 21.88 -0.17 -28.77
N LEU A 15 20.94 0.47 -29.48
CA LEU A 15 20.78 1.94 -29.52
C LEU A 15 19.64 2.45 -28.61
N ASP A 16 18.95 1.58 -27.90
CA ASP A 16 17.86 2.01 -27.02
C ASP A 16 18.42 2.72 -25.79
N VAL A 17 17.83 3.88 -25.47
CA VAL A 17 18.07 4.59 -24.21
C VAL A 17 16.90 4.28 -23.27
N PRO A 18 17.02 3.30 -22.36
CA PRO A 18 15.93 2.90 -21.50
C PRO A 18 15.57 4.02 -20.52
N ILE A 19 14.27 4.24 -20.36
CA ILE A 19 13.74 5.16 -19.36
C ILE A 19 13.63 4.41 -18.03
N LYS A 20 14.11 5.01 -16.94
CA LYS A 20 14.02 4.44 -15.60
C LYS A 20 12.92 5.11 -14.79
N CYS A 21 12.06 4.30 -14.18
CA CYS A 21 11.10 4.75 -13.18
C CYS A 21 11.84 5.23 -11.91
N ASP A 22 11.55 6.43 -11.45
CA ASP A 22 12.20 7.03 -10.28
C ASP A 22 11.73 6.42 -8.94
N SER A 23 10.74 5.53 -8.96
CA SER A 23 10.27 4.79 -7.76
C SER A 23 10.79 3.35 -7.73
N CYS A 24 10.42 2.52 -8.71
CA CYS A 24 10.79 1.10 -8.71
C CYS A 24 12.14 0.81 -9.39
N SER A 25 12.80 1.82 -9.98
CA SER A 25 14.03 1.68 -10.77
C SER A 25 13.92 0.76 -12.00
N GLY A 26 12.70 0.32 -12.35
CA GLY A 26 12.43 -0.48 -13.53
C GLY A 26 12.80 0.26 -14.83
N THR A 27 13.22 -0.48 -15.84
CA THR A 27 13.62 0.03 -17.15
C THR A 27 12.52 -0.22 -18.19
N PHE A 28 12.27 0.78 -19.02
CA PHE A 28 11.16 0.80 -19.98
C PHE A 28 11.66 1.26 -21.36
N HIS A 29 11.15 0.64 -22.43
CA HIS A 29 11.26 1.25 -23.74
C HIS A 29 10.52 2.59 -23.73
N THR A 30 11.01 3.55 -24.50
CA THR A 30 10.33 4.85 -24.72
C THR A 30 8.86 4.64 -25.12
N LYS A 31 8.59 3.70 -26.03
CA LYS A 31 7.24 3.31 -26.48
C LYS A 31 6.41 2.65 -25.37
N CYS A 32 7.03 1.85 -24.52
CA CYS A 32 6.35 1.17 -23.41
C CYS A 32 6.09 2.09 -22.22
N ALA A 33 6.86 3.18 -22.08
CA ALA A 33 6.68 4.19 -21.04
C ALA A 33 5.46 5.09 -21.31
N GLY A 34 4.91 5.09 -22.53
CA GLY A 34 3.76 5.92 -22.88
C GLY A 34 4.04 7.42 -22.91
N LEU A 35 5.30 7.81 -23.04
CA LEU A 35 5.73 9.22 -23.04
C LEU A 35 5.81 9.78 -24.46
N SER A 36 5.46 11.05 -24.59
CA SER A 36 5.70 11.82 -25.82
C SER A 36 7.19 12.10 -26.03
N ILE A 37 7.57 12.43 -27.27
CA ILE A 37 8.95 12.79 -27.62
C ILE A 37 9.45 13.98 -26.79
N THR A 38 8.58 14.95 -26.51
CA THR A 38 8.93 16.14 -25.72
C THR A 38 9.24 15.76 -24.27
N GLU A 39 8.42 14.90 -23.66
CA GLU A 39 8.65 14.41 -22.29
C GLU A 39 9.95 13.61 -22.19
N ILE A 40 10.23 12.74 -23.17
CA ILE A 40 11.49 11.98 -23.24
C ILE A 40 12.70 12.90 -23.29
N LYS A 41 12.63 13.99 -24.09
CA LYS A 41 13.70 15.00 -24.15
C LYS A 41 13.91 15.67 -22.80
N CYS A 42 12.83 16.06 -22.12
CA CYS A 42 12.90 16.66 -20.78
C CYS A 42 13.51 15.69 -19.75
N LEU A 43 13.19 14.40 -19.83
CA LEU A 43 13.74 13.37 -18.96
C LEU A 43 15.22 13.08 -19.21
N SER A 44 15.75 13.44 -20.38
CA SER A 44 17.16 13.24 -20.72
C SER A 44 18.07 14.36 -20.17
N LEU A 45 17.50 15.41 -19.56
CA LEU A 45 18.24 16.51 -18.95
C LEU A 45 18.91 16.04 -17.64
N LYS A 46 20.23 16.31 -17.49
CA LYS A 46 21.05 15.82 -16.36
C LYS A 46 20.56 16.29 -14.97
N ASN A 47 19.97 17.49 -14.89
CA ASN A 47 19.44 18.07 -13.65
C ASN A 47 17.92 18.24 -13.76
N ARG A 48 17.21 17.17 -14.09
CA ARG A 48 15.75 17.19 -14.20
C ARG A 48 15.09 17.26 -12.82
N LEU A 49 14.15 18.19 -12.66
CA LEU A 49 13.17 18.15 -11.56
C LEU A 49 12.01 17.18 -11.86
N LEU A 50 11.80 16.89 -13.14
CA LEU A 50 10.78 15.98 -13.63
C LEU A 50 11.11 14.54 -13.24
N LYS A 51 10.12 13.86 -12.66
CA LYS A 51 10.15 12.44 -12.32
C LYS A 51 9.25 11.67 -13.25
N PHE A 52 9.68 10.49 -13.65
CA PHE A 52 8.89 9.50 -14.34
C PHE A 52 8.51 8.38 -13.38
N PHE A 53 7.21 8.09 -13.30
CA PHE A 53 6.68 6.92 -12.62
C PHE A 53 6.00 6.03 -13.66
N CYS A 54 6.27 4.72 -13.62
CA CYS A 54 5.51 3.79 -14.45
C CYS A 54 4.05 3.73 -13.97
N SER A 55 3.15 3.24 -14.83
CA SER A 55 1.71 3.16 -14.55
C SER A 55 1.39 2.50 -13.20
N THR A 56 2.09 1.41 -12.85
CA THR A 56 1.91 0.73 -11.56
C THR A 56 2.31 1.60 -10.38
N CYS A 57 3.46 2.29 -10.45
CA CYS A 57 3.90 3.19 -9.38
C CYS A 57 2.98 4.40 -9.27
N GLU A 58 2.54 4.96 -10.39
CA GLU A 58 1.62 6.09 -10.43
C GLU A 58 0.25 5.71 -9.82
N GLN A 59 -0.28 4.54 -10.20
CA GLN A 59 -1.52 4.01 -9.64
C GLN A 59 -1.39 3.76 -8.14
N GLY A 60 -0.30 3.14 -7.70
CA GLY A 60 -0.04 2.92 -6.26
C GLY A 60 -0.02 4.23 -5.47
N LEU A 61 0.58 5.31 -6.01
CA LEU A 61 0.56 6.63 -5.36
C LEU A 61 -0.85 7.21 -5.24
N LYS A 62 -1.75 6.93 -6.20
CA LYS A 62 -3.16 7.37 -6.16
C LYS A 62 -3.99 6.56 -5.16
N GLU A 63 -3.72 5.26 -5.02
CA GLU A 63 -4.49 4.35 -4.16
C GLU A 63 -4.04 4.39 -2.69
N LEU A 64 -2.77 4.72 -2.42
CA LEU A 64 -2.20 4.73 -1.06
C LEU A 64 -2.98 5.56 -0.03
N PRO A 65 -3.47 6.78 -0.32
CA PRO A 65 -4.26 7.56 0.63
C PRO A 65 -5.59 6.88 1.01
N GLU A 66 -6.28 6.28 0.05
CA GLU A 66 -7.54 5.57 0.29
C GLU A 66 -7.30 4.31 1.12
N LEU A 67 -6.28 3.53 0.78
CA LEU A 67 -5.89 2.35 1.56
C LEU A 67 -5.55 2.73 3.00
N LYS A 68 -4.80 3.82 3.21
CA LYS A 68 -4.49 4.33 4.56
C LYS A 68 -5.75 4.73 5.33
N LEU A 69 -6.75 5.30 4.65
CA LEU A 69 -8.03 5.65 5.27
C LEU A 69 -8.80 4.40 5.68
N LEU A 70 -8.89 3.39 4.81
CA LEU A 70 -9.57 2.13 5.09
C LEU A 70 -8.93 1.39 6.27
N ILE A 71 -7.59 1.33 6.33
CA ILE A 71 -6.86 0.73 7.46
C ILE A 71 -7.20 1.46 8.77
N LYS A 72 -7.23 2.80 8.76
CA LYS A 72 -7.60 3.57 9.95
C LYS A 72 -9.02 3.29 10.42
N LYS A 73 -9.98 3.22 9.49
CA LYS A 73 -11.38 2.89 9.82
C LYS A 73 -11.49 1.50 10.43
N LEU A 74 -10.83 0.51 9.82
CA LEU A 74 -10.81 -0.86 10.34
C LEU A 74 -10.21 -0.94 11.75
N LEU A 75 -9.12 -0.21 12.02
CA LEU A 75 -8.53 -0.18 13.37
C LEU A 75 -9.51 0.38 14.41
N VAL A 76 -10.22 1.47 14.09
CA VAL A 76 -11.24 2.05 14.97
C VAL A 76 -12.40 1.07 15.22
N GLU A 77 -12.87 0.38 14.18
CA GLU A 77 -13.93 -0.62 14.33
C GLU A 77 -13.49 -1.79 15.21
N VAL A 78 -12.27 -2.32 15.01
CA VAL A 78 -11.71 -3.39 15.84
C VAL A 78 -11.57 -2.99 17.30
N GLU A 79 -11.14 -1.76 17.57
CA GLU A 79 -11.09 -1.22 18.95
C GLU A 79 -12.50 -1.10 19.55
N GLY A 80 -13.47 -0.63 18.78
CA GLY A 80 -14.89 -0.59 19.17
C GLY A 80 -15.43 -1.98 19.54
N PHE A 81 -15.15 -3.00 18.72
CA PHE A 81 -15.57 -4.38 18.99
C PHE A 81 -14.93 -4.95 20.26
N LYS A 82 -13.63 -4.72 20.47
CA LYS A 82 -12.94 -5.17 21.69
C LYS A 82 -13.56 -4.53 22.94
N ASN A 83 -13.82 -3.22 22.90
CA ASN A 83 -14.41 -2.50 24.02
C ASN A 83 -15.85 -2.95 24.31
N TYR A 84 -16.66 -3.17 23.28
CA TYR A 84 -18.01 -3.72 23.43
C TYR A 84 -18.00 -5.11 24.08
N ASN A 85 -17.08 -5.98 23.66
CA ASN A 85 -16.98 -7.33 24.20
C ASN A 85 -16.56 -7.33 25.67
N VAL A 86 -15.61 -6.47 26.06
CA VAL A 86 -15.19 -6.29 27.46
C VAL A 86 -16.35 -5.78 28.33
N GLN A 87 -17.11 -4.79 27.84
CA GLN A 87 -18.27 -4.27 28.57
C GLN A 87 -19.36 -5.32 28.75
N ASN A 88 -19.62 -6.14 27.73
CA ASN A 88 -20.58 -7.24 27.84
C ASN A 88 -20.12 -8.30 28.85
N ILE A 89 -18.86 -8.74 28.79
CA ILE A 89 -18.31 -9.70 29.76
C ILE A 89 -18.44 -9.14 31.19
N MET A 90 -18.06 -7.88 31.42
CA MET A 90 -18.21 -7.25 32.74
C MET A 90 -19.67 -7.23 33.20
N LYS A 91 -20.63 -6.94 32.31
CA LYS A 91 -22.06 -6.94 32.63
C LYS A 91 -22.57 -8.32 33.04
N TYR A 92 -22.07 -9.39 32.42
CA TYR A 92 -22.40 -10.77 32.83
C TYR A 92 -21.76 -11.14 34.18
N VAL A 93 -20.52 -10.72 34.42
CA VAL A 93 -19.82 -10.96 35.70
C VAL A 93 -20.51 -10.24 36.86
N THR A 94 -20.98 -9.00 36.68
CA THR A 94 -21.67 -8.24 37.74
C THR A 94 -23.10 -8.73 38.02
N ASN A 95 -23.75 -9.38 37.05
CA ASN A 95 -25.09 -9.96 37.23
C ASN A 95 -25.08 -11.42 37.71
N SER A 96 -23.88 -12.00 37.90
CA SER A 96 -23.72 -13.32 38.49
C SER A 96 -23.61 -13.16 40.01
N GLU A 97 -24.72 -13.27 40.75
CA GLU A 97 -24.64 -13.49 42.19
C GLU A 97 -23.92 -14.82 42.44
N PHE A 98 -22.66 -14.76 42.89
CA PHE A 98 -21.96 -15.92 43.39
C PHE A 98 -22.59 -16.33 44.72
N VAL A 99 -23.59 -17.21 44.66
CA VAL A 99 -24.10 -17.89 45.85
C VAL A 99 -23.05 -18.88 46.32
N VAL A 100 -22.13 -18.43 47.18
CA VAL A 100 -21.25 -19.31 47.92
C VAL A 100 -22.09 -20.00 49.00
N ARG A 101 -22.61 -21.19 48.71
CA ARG A 101 -23.18 -22.05 49.75
C ARG A 101 -22.03 -22.54 50.64
N CYS A 102 -21.88 -21.90 51.80
CA CYS A 102 -21.06 -22.42 52.89
C CYS A 102 -21.67 -23.73 53.39
N SER A 103 -20.99 -24.86 53.17
CA SER A 103 -21.42 -26.19 53.62
C SER A 103 -21.11 -26.48 55.10
N TYR A 104 -20.75 -25.46 55.88
CA TYR A 104 -20.27 -25.61 57.27
C TYR A 104 -20.96 -24.71 58.31
N CYS A 105 -22.14 -24.16 58.02
CA CYS A 105 -22.98 -23.60 59.08
C CYS A 105 -23.86 -24.72 59.65
N SER A 106 -23.48 -25.16 60.84
CA SER A 106 -24.14 -26.18 61.67
C SER A 106 -25.49 -25.71 62.21
#